data_AF-A0A7G1I9Z2-F1
#
_entry.id   AF-A0A7G1I9Z2-F1
#
_cell.length_a   1.000
_cell.length_b   1.000
_cell.length_c   1.000
_cell.angle_alpha   90.00
_cell.angle_beta   90.00
_cell.angle_gamma   90.00
#
_symmetry.space_group_name_H-M   'P 1'
#
loop_
_entity.id
_entity.type
_entity.pdbx_description
1 polymer ?
#
loop_
_entity_poly.entity_id
_entity_poly.type
_entity_poly.pdbx_seq_one_letter_code
_entity_poly.pdbx_strand_id
1 'polypeptide(L)'
;MVANKCANLHGHTIFVSVTLTGDSLDEQYFLLDTDLLENAFRPILDEVDHAFVVDRKDPLYEDIAAVARKGGLKLCTVDFSPTFEGLVRHFYDRLQSVIQEKGLADQLRIKEMKVLGEQTVEATYCGE
;
A
#
# COMPACT_ATOMS: atom_id res chain seq x y z
N MET A 1 -4.97 -2.96 -28.75
CA MET A 1 -5.46 -2.57 -27.41
C MET A 1 -5.91 -1.12 -27.49
N VAL A 2 -7.17 -0.82 -27.15
CA VAL A 2 -7.61 0.56 -27.00
C VAL A 2 -6.84 1.14 -25.81
N ALA A 3 -6.05 2.19 -26.02
CA ALA A 3 -5.30 2.85 -24.98
C ALA A 3 -6.29 3.44 -23.96
N ASN A 4 -6.44 2.77 -22.82
CA ASN A 4 -7.17 3.31 -21.68
C ASN A 4 -6.42 4.55 -21.17
N LYS A 5 -7.12 5.53 -20.58
CA LYS A 5 -6.51 6.76 -20.02
C LYS A 5 -5.33 6.45 -19.09
N CYS A 6 -5.41 5.30 -18.40
CA CYS A 6 -4.38 4.78 -17.49
C CYS A 6 -3.04 4.41 -18.16
N ALA A 7 -2.98 4.27 -19.48
CA ALA A 7 -1.72 3.99 -20.20
C ALA A 7 -0.80 5.22 -20.30
N ASN A 8 -1.32 6.42 -20.03
CA ASN A 8 -0.50 7.63 -19.96
C ASN A 8 0.16 7.74 -18.58
N LEU A 9 1.31 8.41 -18.50
CA LEU A 9 1.88 8.81 -17.22
C LEU A 9 0.91 9.77 -16.51
N HIS A 10 0.49 9.40 -15.30
CA HIS A 10 -0.41 10.16 -14.45
C HIS A 10 -0.14 9.81 -12.98
N GLY A 11 -0.88 10.41 -12.06
CA GLY A 11 -0.77 10.15 -10.63
C GLY A 11 -2.12 10.13 -9.94
N HIS A 12 -2.12 9.69 -8.69
CA HIS A 12 -3.27 9.61 -7.80
C HIS A 12 -2.86 10.06 -6.40
N THR A 13 -3.79 10.66 -5.67
CA THR A 13 -3.67 10.73 -4.21
C THR A 13 -4.25 9.45 -3.64
N ILE A 14 -3.40 8.52 -3.21
CA ILE A 14 -3.89 7.26 -2.65
C ILE A 14 -4.18 7.35 -1.16
N PHE A 15 -5.29 6.75 -0.74
CA PHE A 15 -5.63 6.53 0.66
C PHE A 15 -5.52 5.05 0.97
N VAL A 16 -4.80 4.70 2.04
CA VAL A 16 -4.68 3.32 2.50
C VAL A 16 -5.37 3.17 3.84
N SER A 17 -6.30 2.23 3.92
CA SER A 17 -7.05 1.91 5.14
C SER A 17 -6.73 0.48 5.57
N VAL A 18 -6.51 0.28 6.88
CA VAL A 18 -6.22 -1.03 7.48
C VAL A 18 -7.20 -1.27 8.63
N THR A 19 -7.85 -2.43 8.61
CA THR A 19 -8.69 -2.90 9.71
C THR A 19 -7.98 -4.06 10.40
N LEU A 20 -7.67 -3.90 11.69
CA LEU A 20 -7.10 -4.96 12.53
C LEU A 20 -8.17 -5.62 13.39
N THR A 21 -7.93 -6.88 13.76
CA THR A 21 -8.78 -7.65 14.68
C THR A 21 -7.92 -8.52 15.59
N GLY A 22 -8.43 -8.82 16.78
CA GLY A 22 -7.87 -9.77 17.73
C GLY A 22 -8.91 -10.19 18.76
N ASP A 23 -8.57 -11.16 19.60
CA ASP A 23 -9.55 -11.90 20.41
C ASP A 23 -9.72 -11.35 21.83
N SER A 24 -8.86 -10.43 22.26
CA SER A 24 -8.88 -9.84 23.59
C SER A 24 -8.35 -8.41 23.57
N LEU A 25 -8.72 -7.64 24.59
CA LEU A 25 -8.16 -6.32 24.87
C LEU A 25 -7.24 -6.41 26.09
N ASP A 26 -6.29 -5.48 26.20
CA ASP A 26 -5.47 -5.33 27.40
C ASP A 26 -6.28 -4.73 28.59
N GLU A 27 -5.62 -4.55 29.74
CA GLU A 27 -6.23 -3.99 30.95
C GLU A 27 -6.74 -2.54 30.77
N GLN A 28 -6.26 -1.85 29.74
CA GLN A 28 -6.64 -0.48 29.39
C GLN A 28 -7.69 -0.45 28.27
N TYR A 29 -8.22 -1.61 27.86
CA TYR A 29 -9.19 -1.79 26.78
C TYR A 29 -8.67 -1.45 25.38
N PHE A 30 -7.35 -1.53 25.15
CA PHE A 30 -6.77 -1.44 23.82
C PHE A 30 -6.56 -2.81 23.19
N LEU A 31 -6.82 -2.91 21.88
CA LEU A 31 -6.36 -4.04 21.07
C LEU A 31 -4.87 -3.88 20.70
N LEU A 32 -4.51 -2.65 20.34
CA LEU A 32 -3.17 -2.21 20.01
C LEU A 32 -3.15 -0.68 20.15
N ASP A 33 -2.03 -0.13 20.63
CA ASP A 33 -1.75 1.30 20.49
C ASP A 33 -1.63 1.66 19.01
N THR A 34 -2.54 2.50 18.52
CA THR A 34 -2.61 2.88 17.11
C THR A 34 -1.32 3.56 16.63
N ASP A 35 -0.58 4.24 17.50
CA ASP A 35 0.69 4.86 17.15
C ASP A 35 1.74 3.81 16.77
N LEU A 36 1.71 2.61 17.38
CA LEU A 36 2.60 1.51 17.01
C LEU A 36 2.31 1.02 15.58
N LEU A 37 1.03 0.95 15.21
CA LEU A 37 0.63 0.57 13.86
C LEU A 37 1.06 1.63 12.85
N GLU A 38 0.80 2.91 13.15
CA GLU A 38 1.20 4.00 12.27
C GLU A 38 2.72 4.04 12.09
N ASN A 39 3.50 3.93 13.16
CA ASN A 39 4.95 3.91 13.08
C ASN A 39 5.50 2.71 12.31
N ALA A 40 4.83 1.56 12.38
CA ALA A 40 5.18 0.37 11.61
C ALA A 40 4.85 0.52 10.12
N PHE A 41 3.73 1.16 9.80
CA PHE A 41 3.22 1.23 8.43
C PHE A 41 3.73 2.44 7.65
N ARG A 42 4.01 3.55 8.35
CA ARG A 42 4.46 4.80 7.74
C ARG A 42 5.70 4.65 6.86
N PRO A 43 6.76 3.91 7.25
CA PRO A 43 7.92 3.71 6.39
C PRO A 43 7.58 3.04 5.05
N ILE A 44 6.60 2.13 5.04
CA ILE A 44 6.13 1.46 3.81
C ILE A 44 5.41 2.46 2.90
N LEU A 45 4.56 3.33 3.48
CA LEU A 45 3.89 4.38 2.73
C LEU A 45 4.87 5.44 2.23
N ASP A 46 5.90 5.78 3.01
CA ASP A 46 6.93 6.73 2.62
C ASP A 46 7.77 6.23 1.45
N GLU A 47 7.82 4.93 1.13
CA GLU A 47 8.48 4.43 -0.09
C GLU A 47 7.75 4.88 -1.37
N VAL A 48 6.41 4.96 -1.32
CA VAL A 48 5.55 5.32 -2.45
C VAL A 48 5.16 6.80 -2.47
N ASP A 49 5.16 7.46 -1.30
CA ASP A 49 4.78 8.87 -1.19
C ASP A 49 5.70 9.76 -2.03
N HIS A 50 5.11 10.66 -2.83
CA HIS A 50 5.83 11.53 -3.78
C HIS A 50 6.80 10.78 -4.73
N ALA A 51 6.57 9.48 -4.98
CA ALA A 51 7.38 8.67 -5.89
C ALA A 51 6.64 8.40 -7.20
N PHE A 52 7.40 8.23 -8.29
CA PHE A 52 6.86 7.54 -9.45
C PHE A 52 6.98 6.03 -9.22
N VAL A 53 5.84 5.33 -9.12
CA VAL A 53 5.81 3.87 -8.91
C VAL A 53 5.79 3.18 -10.27
N VAL A 54 6.75 2.28 -10.52
CA VAL A 54 6.89 1.59 -11.80
C VAL A 54 7.22 0.12 -11.62
N ASP A 55 6.63 -0.73 -12.46
CA ASP A 55 7.01 -2.14 -12.54
C ASP A 55 8.39 -2.25 -13.20
N ARG A 56 9.32 -2.99 -12.58
CA ARG A 56 10.63 -3.33 -13.15
C ARG A 56 10.50 -3.99 -14.54
N LYS A 57 9.39 -4.67 -14.80
CA LYS A 57 9.10 -5.34 -16.07
C LYS A 57 8.40 -4.45 -17.09
N ASP A 58 8.11 -3.18 -16.77
CA ASP A 58 7.53 -2.24 -17.73
C ASP A 58 8.50 -2.03 -18.91
N PRO A 59 8.04 -2.10 -20.18
CA PRO A 59 8.90 -1.88 -21.34
C PRO A 59 9.63 -0.52 -21.35
N LEU A 60 9.09 0.49 -20.65
CA LEU A 60 9.68 1.83 -20.51
C LEU A 60 10.48 2.01 -19.21
N TYR A 61 10.67 0.96 -18.41
CA TYR A 61 11.33 1.04 -17.11
C TYR A 61 12.69 1.74 -17.17
N GLU A 62 13.56 1.33 -18.11
CA GLU A 62 14.92 1.87 -18.22
C GLU A 62 14.92 3.37 -18.60
N ASP A 63 14.00 3.78 -19.47
CA ASP A 63 13.84 5.19 -19.87
C ASP A 63 13.35 6.04 -18.69
N ILE A 64 12.34 5.54 -17.96
CA ILE A 64 11.80 6.20 -16.75
C ILE A 64 12.89 6.30 -15.67
N ALA A 65 13.64 5.23 -15.43
CA ALA A 65 14.72 5.19 -14.46
C ALA A 65 15.89 6.11 -14.85
N ALA A 66 16.19 6.25 -16.15
CA ALA A 66 17.17 7.22 -16.63
C ALA A 66 16.72 8.67 -16.37
N VAL A 67 15.45 9.00 -16.62
CA VAL A 67 14.88 10.33 -16.31
C VAL A 67 14.92 10.60 -14.81
N ALA A 68 14.50 9.63 -13.99
CA ALA A 68 14.49 9.78 -12.53
C ALA A 68 15.89 10.02 -11.97
N ARG A 69 16.89 9.22 -12.39
CA ARG A 69 18.29 9.42 -12.00
C ARG A 69 18.83 10.78 -12.42
N LYS A 70 18.56 11.21 -13.66
CA LYS A 70 19.02 12.50 -14.18
C LYS A 70 18.39 13.67 -13.44
N GLY A 71 17.11 13.56 -13.07
CA GLY A 71 16.34 14.61 -12.41
C GLY A 71 16.41 14.59 -10.88
N GLY A 72 17.06 13.59 -10.27
CA GLY A 72 17.00 13.38 -8.82
C GLY A 72 15.57 13.09 -8.32
N LEU A 73 14.73 12.50 -9.17
CA LEU A 73 13.33 12.19 -8.86
C LEU A 73 13.26 10.90 -8.06
N LYS A 74 12.29 10.84 -7.14
CA LYS A 74 12.02 9.64 -6.36
C LYS A 74 11.32 8.60 -7.25
N LEU A 75 11.96 7.43 -7.37
CA LEU A 75 11.42 6.29 -8.11
C LEU A 75 11.18 5.14 -7.14
N CYS A 76 9.96 4.65 -7.08
CA CYS A 76 9.61 3.43 -6.37
C CYS A 76 9.52 2.30 -7.40
N THR A 77 10.50 1.40 -7.40
CA THR A 77 10.47 0.22 -8.28
C THR A 77 9.78 -0.93 -7.57
N VAL A 78 8.77 -1.51 -8.22
CA VAL A 78 8.07 -2.71 -7.77
C VAL A 78 8.20 -3.82 -8.81
N ASP A 79 7.88 -5.06 -8.46
CA ASP A 79 7.95 -6.22 -9.38
C ASP A 79 6.56 -6.73 -9.81
N PHE A 80 5.58 -5.81 -9.81
CA PHE A 80 4.18 -6.03 -10.18
C PHE A 80 3.62 -4.77 -10.87
N SER A 81 2.55 -4.93 -11.65
CA SER A 81 1.84 -3.79 -12.26
C SER A 81 1.23 -2.90 -11.16
N PRO A 82 1.59 -1.60 -11.05
CA PRO A 82 1.21 -0.73 -9.92
C PRO A 82 -0.24 -0.24 -9.99
N THR A 83 -1.20 -1.17 -10.13
CA THR A 83 -2.63 -0.91 -9.99
C THR A 83 -3.00 -0.83 -8.50
N PHE A 84 -4.22 -0.39 -8.17
CA PHE A 84 -4.67 -0.39 -6.77
C PHE A 84 -4.71 -1.79 -6.17
N GLU A 85 -5.08 -2.81 -6.95
CA GLU A 85 -5.07 -4.22 -6.56
C GLU A 85 -3.64 -4.74 -6.30
N GLY A 86 -2.67 -4.31 -7.11
CA GLY A 86 -1.25 -4.62 -6.87
C GLY A 86 -0.72 -3.96 -5.60
N LEU A 87 -1.01 -2.67 -5.43
CA LEU A 87 -0.58 -1.88 -4.28
C LEU A 87 -1.18 -2.39 -2.97
N VAL A 88 -2.48 -2.71 -2.92
CA VAL A 88 -3.11 -3.21 -1.69
C VAL A 88 -2.51 -4.54 -1.25
N ARG A 89 -2.20 -5.44 -2.20
CA ARG A 89 -1.50 -6.69 -1.89
C ARG A 89 -0.10 -6.41 -1.36
N HIS A 90 0.65 -5.52 -2.01
CA HIS A 90 2.00 -5.14 -1.57
C HIS A 90 2.00 -4.59 -0.14
N PHE A 91 1.11 -3.65 0.17
CA PHE A 91 1.00 -3.08 1.51
C PHE A 91 0.57 -4.13 2.55
N TYR A 92 -0.36 -5.02 2.20
CA TYR A 92 -0.79 -6.11 3.07
C TYR A 92 0.37 -7.03 3.42
N ASP A 93 1.10 -7.53 2.42
CA ASP A 93 2.21 -8.45 2.61
C ASP A 93 3.33 -7.82 3.46
N ARG A 94 3.62 -6.54 3.22
CA ARG A 94 4.61 -5.78 4.00
C ARG A 94 4.17 -5.58 5.45
N LEU A 95 2.93 -5.16 5.70
CA LEU A 95 2.44 -4.97 7.06
C LEU A 95 2.32 -6.30 7.82
N GLN A 96 1.89 -7.37 7.15
CA GLN A 96 1.82 -8.70 7.73
C GLN A 96 3.20 -9.22 8.15
N SER A 97 4.24 -8.92 7.35
CA SER A 97 5.63 -9.25 7.70
C SER A 97 6.08 -8.50 8.96
N VAL A 98 5.75 -7.21 9.07
CA VAL A 98 6.06 -6.43 10.28
C VAL A 98 5.34 -6.97 11.52
N ILE A 99 4.07 -7.36 11.40
CA ILE A 99 3.32 -7.99 12.50
C ILE A 99 4.00 -9.29 12.97
N GLN A 100 4.48 -10.11 12.03
CA GLN A 100 5.20 -11.34 12.34
C GLN A 100 6.55 -11.06 13.02
N GLU A 101 7.34 -10.13 12.47
CA GLU A 101 8.66 -9.75 13.02
C GLU A 101 8.56 -9.17 14.43
N LYS A 102 7.46 -8.47 14.75
CA LYS A 102 7.18 -7.94 16.08
C LYS A 102 6.62 -8.98 17.06
N GLY A 103 6.38 -10.22 16.62
CA GLY A 103 5.79 -11.28 17.45
C GLY A 103 4.33 -11.02 17.83
N LEU A 104 3.62 -10.21 17.04
CA LEU A 104 2.24 -9.82 17.33
C LEU A 104 1.20 -10.72 16.64
N ALA A 105 1.63 -11.67 15.81
CA ALA A 105 0.75 -12.47 14.95
C ALA A 105 -0.29 -13.33 15.71
N ASP A 106 0.00 -13.69 16.96
CA ASP A 106 -0.94 -14.47 17.78
C ASP A 106 -2.11 -13.60 18.26
N GLN A 107 -1.87 -12.30 18.48
CA GLN A 107 -2.81 -11.34 19.06
C GLN A 107 -3.52 -10.50 18.00
N LEU A 108 -2.85 -10.23 16.87
CA LEU A 108 -3.29 -9.28 15.85
C LEU A 108 -3.33 -9.92 14.47
N ARG A 109 -4.43 -9.67 13.77
CA ARG A 109 -4.67 -10.11 12.40
C ARG A 109 -5.17 -8.95 11.57
N ILE A 110 -4.70 -8.85 10.32
CA ILE A 110 -5.26 -7.90 9.35
C ILE A 110 -6.58 -8.50 8.86
N LYS A 111 -7.70 -7.88 9.22
CA LYS A 111 -9.03 -8.26 8.76
C LYS A 111 -9.27 -7.80 7.33
N GLU A 112 -8.86 -6.57 7.03
CA GLU A 112 -9.10 -5.93 5.73
C GLU A 112 -8.04 -4.85 5.46
N MET A 113 -7.67 -4.66 4.20
CA MET A 113 -6.89 -3.51 3.73
C MET A 113 -7.49 -2.97 2.43
N LYS A 114 -7.51 -1.65 2.26
CA LYS A 114 -8.04 -0.97 1.07
C LYS A 114 -7.04 0.08 0.56
N VAL A 115 -6.96 0.23 -0.76
CA VAL A 115 -6.26 1.33 -1.45
C VAL A 115 -7.27 2.05 -2.33
N LEU A 116 -7.44 3.36 -2.15
CA LEU A 116 -8.38 4.20 -2.90
C LEU A 116 -7.63 5.32 -3.61
N GLY A 117 -7.93 5.59 -4.89
CA GLY A 117 -7.27 6.64 -5.67
C GLY A 117 -7.92 8.03 -5.62
N GLU A 118 -9.23 8.08 -5.35
CA GLU A 118 -10.04 9.29 -5.20
C GLU A 118 -11.30 8.94 -4.37
N GLN A 119 -11.86 9.88 -3.59
CA GLN A 119 -13.06 9.64 -2.75
C GLN A 119 -14.39 9.66 -3.56
N THR A 120 -14.38 9.39 -4.86
CA THR A 120 -15.54 9.65 -5.74
C THR A 120 -16.52 8.49 -5.87
N VAL A 121 -16.11 7.24 -5.63
CA VAL A 121 -17.01 6.06 -5.67
C VAL A 121 -16.57 5.03 -4.64
N GLU A 122 -17.51 4.60 -3.78
CA GLU A 122 -17.37 3.43 -2.91
C GLU A 122 -18.54 2.48 -3.18
N ALA A 123 -18.29 1.17 -3.20
CA ALA A 123 -19.32 0.14 -3.23
C ALA A 123 -18.92 -0.97 -2.25
N THR A 124 -19.85 -1.32 -1.35
CA THR A 124 -19.67 -2.35 -0.33
C THR A 124 -20.78 -3.38 -0.50
N TYR A 125 -20.41 -4.65 -0.75
CA TYR A 125 -21.33 -5.78 -0.78
C TYR A 125 -21.06 -6.67 0.43
N CYS A 126 -22.05 -6.81 1.29
CA CYS A 126 -22.05 -7.80 2.37
C CYS A 126 -23.14 -8.82 2.04
N GLY A 127 -22.76 -10.03 1.65
CA GLY A 127 -23.61 -11.20 1.79
C GLY A 127 -23.66 -11.59 3.26
N GLU A 128 -24.79 -12.14 3.71
CA GLU A 128 -24.95 -12.66 5.08
C GLU A 128 -23.81 -13.61 5.49
#